data_AF-A0A2S9CMB7-F1
#
_entry.id   AF-A0A2S9CMB7-F1
#
_cell.length_a   1.000
_cell.length_b   1.000
_cell.length_c   1.000
_cell.angle_alpha   90.00
_cell.angle_beta   90.00
_cell.angle_gamma   90.00
#
_symmetry.space_group_name_H-M   'P 1'
#
loop_
_entity.id
_entity.type
_entity.pdbx_description
1 polymer ?
#
loop_
_entity_poly.entity_id
_entity_poly.type
_entity_poly.pdbx_seq_one_letter_code
_entity_poly.pdbx_strand_id
1 'polypeptide(L)'
;MIITQLHILDWYDDIITSVTLFENDVYVFNCIQKDVNNGEKTYYCVKIDEISSQQIRDVIEKKKLTTSDWNVINLIFEKNNKNDHVFLLKAESLFIGSDIIFKKIKKTDIRSIKLPFDISTLHTTAK
;
A
#
# COMPACT_ATOMS: atom_id res chain seq x y z
N MET A 1 -15.40 2.54 -2.19
CA MET A 1 -14.67 3.84 -2.16
C MET A 1 -13.97 3.99 -3.49
N ILE A 2 -14.07 5.13 -4.16
CA ILE A 2 -13.53 5.29 -5.53
C ILE A 2 -12.12 5.89 -5.48
N ILE A 3 -11.17 5.26 -6.16
CA ILE A 3 -9.82 5.80 -6.31
C ILE A 3 -9.88 7.09 -7.15
N THR A 4 -9.50 8.22 -6.55
CA THR A 4 -9.43 9.52 -7.23
C THR A 4 -8.03 9.82 -7.77
N GLN A 5 -6.99 9.33 -7.09
CA GLN A 5 -5.60 9.42 -7.56
C GLN A 5 -4.81 8.15 -7.20
N LEU A 6 -3.89 7.77 -8.06
CA LEU A 6 -3.02 6.60 -7.90
C LEU A 6 -1.60 6.96 -8.33
N HIS A 7 -0.66 6.90 -7.39
CA HIS A 7 0.75 7.16 -7.62
C HIS A 7 1.55 5.88 -7.37
N ILE A 8 2.09 5.29 -8.43
CA ILE A 8 2.98 4.13 -8.33
C ILE A 8 4.34 4.63 -7.86
N LEU A 9 4.78 4.16 -6.69
CA LEU A 9 6.08 4.54 -6.11
C LEU A 9 7.19 3.58 -6.55
N ASP A 10 6.87 2.29 -6.59
CA ASP A 10 7.79 1.24 -7.02
C ASP A 10 7.02 0.06 -7.61
N TRP A 11 7.64 -0.62 -8.57
CA TRP A 11 7.10 -1.82 -9.19
C TRP A 11 8.23 -2.80 -9.51
N TYR A 12 8.13 -3.99 -8.94
CA TYR A 12 9.05 -5.09 -9.21
C TYR A 12 8.31 -6.42 -9.19
N ASP A 13 8.43 -7.21 -10.25
CA ASP A 13 7.82 -8.54 -10.35
C ASP A 13 6.33 -8.56 -9.94
N ASP A 14 5.56 -7.59 -10.45
CA ASP A 14 4.12 -7.38 -10.13
C ASP A 14 3.77 -7.02 -8.68
N ILE A 15 4.80 -6.77 -7.86
CA ILE A 15 4.67 -6.16 -6.55
C ILE A 15 4.64 -4.66 -6.76
N ILE A 16 3.50 -4.06 -6.46
CA ILE A 16 3.29 -2.63 -6.62
C ILE A 16 3.18 -2.00 -5.24
N THR A 17 4.07 -1.05 -4.96
CA THR A 17 3.89 -0.08 -3.88
C THR A 17 3.33 1.20 -4.48
N SER A 18 2.21 1.68 -3.93
CA SER A 18 1.56 2.90 -4.42
C SER A 18 0.97 3.72 -3.29
N VAL A 19 0.79 5.01 -3.56
CA VAL A 19 -0.05 5.89 -2.76
C VAL A 19 -1.36 6.09 -3.49
N THR A 20 -2.46 5.79 -2.81
CA THR A 20 -3.81 5.85 -3.34
C THR A 20 -4.63 6.84 -2.55
N LEU A 21 -5.41 7.67 -3.24
CA LEU A 21 -6.27 8.66 -2.64
C LEU A 21 -7.73 8.34 -2.90
N PHE A 22 -8.54 8.49 -1.86
CA PHE A 22 -9.99 8.37 -1.89
C PHE A 22 -10.57 9.67 -1.33
N GLU A 23 -10.96 10.57 -2.23
CA GLU A 23 -11.38 11.92 -1.84
C GLU A 23 -10.29 12.62 -0.99
N ASN A 24 -10.49 12.68 0.33
CA ASN A 24 -9.58 13.31 1.28
C ASN A 24 -8.63 12.32 1.98
N ASP A 25 -8.92 11.02 1.91
CA ASP A 25 -8.12 10.00 2.59
C ASP A 25 -6.93 9.55 1.73
N VAL A 26 -5.78 9.38 2.39
CA VAL A 26 -4.54 8.90 1.76
C VAL A 26 -4.21 7.52 2.30
N TYR A 27 -3.81 6.62 1.41
CA TYR A 27 -3.40 5.27 1.75
C TYR A 27 -2.09 4.90 1.08
N VAL A 28 -1.26 4.12 1.77
CA VAL A 28 -0.16 3.38 1.16
C VAL A 28 -0.63 1.95 0.91
N PHE A 29 -0.56 1.53 -0.35
CA PHE A 29 -0.89 0.18 -0.79
C PHE A 29 0.41 -0.54 -1.12
N ASN A 30 0.61 -1.72 -0.54
CA ASN A 30 1.71 -2.61 -0.88
C ASN A 30 1.14 -3.98 -1.27
N CYS A 31 1.44 -4.45 -2.47
CA CYS A 31 1.13 -5.81 -2.88
C CYS A 31 1.91 -6.80 -2.00
N ILE A 32 1.22 -7.73 -1.36
CA ILE A 32 1.86 -8.74 -0.50
C ILE A 32 1.69 -10.16 -1.03
N GLN A 33 0.79 -10.37 -1.98
CA GLN A 33 0.56 -11.69 -2.58
C GLN A 33 -0.08 -11.52 -3.96
N LYS A 34 0.31 -12.37 -4.90
CA LYS A 34 -0.33 -12.53 -6.20
C LYS A 34 -0.72 -13.99 -6.37
N ASP A 35 -1.98 -14.25 -6.71
CA ASP A 35 -2.42 -15.57 -7.12
C ASP A 35 -1.91 -15.83 -8.54
N VAL A 36 -1.13 -16.90 -8.70
CA VAL A 36 -0.51 -17.27 -9.98
C VAL A 36 -1.51 -17.79 -11.01
N ASN A 37 -2.69 -18.24 -10.57
CA ASN A 37 -3.67 -18.88 -11.43
C ASN A 37 -4.58 -17.86 -12.13
N ASN A 38 -4.94 -16.77 -11.44
CA ASN A 38 -5.86 -15.75 -11.96
C ASN A 38 -5.28 -14.33 -11.95
N GLY A 39 -4.09 -14.11 -11.40
CA GLY A 39 -3.46 -12.79 -11.33
C GLY A 39 -4.04 -11.84 -10.29
N GLU A 40 -5.00 -12.29 -9.47
CA GLU A 40 -5.56 -11.50 -8.36
C GLU A 40 -4.46 -11.16 -7.36
N LYS A 41 -4.38 -9.88 -6.98
CA LYS A 41 -3.39 -9.39 -6.01
C LYS A 41 -4.09 -9.09 -4.69
N THR A 42 -3.42 -9.46 -3.60
CA THR A 42 -3.78 -9.02 -2.26
C THR A 42 -2.87 -7.88 -1.86
N TYR A 43 -3.46 -6.71 -1.63
CA TYR A 43 -2.79 -5.51 -1.15
C TYR A 43 -3.00 -5.35 0.35
N TYR A 44 -1.90 -5.03 1.03
CA TYR A 44 -1.89 -4.51 2.38
C TYR A 44 -2.00 -2.98 2.31
N CYS A 45 -3.08 -2.45 2.85
CA CYS A 45 -3.44 -1.04 2.71
C CYS A 45 -3.38 -0.37 4.08
N VAL A 46 -2.57 0.69 4.21
CA VAL A 46 -2.44 1.47 5.44
C VAL A 46 -2.98 2.87 5.21
N LYS A 47 -4.03 3.25 5.95
CA LYS A 47 -4.57 4.60 5.99
C LYS A 47 -3.60 5.52 6.73
N ILE A 48 -3.25 6.61 6.08
CA ILE A 48 -2.31 7.60 6.60
C ILE A 48 -3.07 8.68 7.37
N ASP A 49 -2.59 9.00 8.56
CA ASP A 49 -3.14 10.11 9.34
C ASP A 49 -2.96 11.47 8.63
N GLU A 50 -3.79 12.44 8.98
CA GLU A 50 -3.80 13.75 8.34
C GLU A 50 -2.45 14.48 8.42
N ILE A 51 -1.76 14.37 9.56
CA ILE A 51 -0.46 15.01 9.79
C ILE A 51 0.60 14.44 8.81
N SER A 52 0.62 13.13 8.65
CA SER A 52 1.55 12.44 7.75
C SER A 52 1.11 12.47 6.28
N SER A 53 -0.15 12.79 5.99
CA SER A 53 -0.68 12.84 4.62
C SER A 53 -0.01 13.92 3.79
N GLN A 54 0.26 15.10 4.36
CA GLN A 54 0.98 16.16 3.64
C GLN A 54 2.41 15.73 3.29
N GLN A 55 3.12 15.11 4.24
CA GLN A 55 4.49 14.63 4.00
C GLN A 55 4.55 13.59 2.89
N ILE A 56 3.57 12.68 2.82
CA ILE A 56 3.48 11.73 1.70
C ILE A 56 3.21 12.45 0.37
N ARG A 57 2.31 13.44 0.34
CA ARG A 57 2.02 14.21 -0.89
C ARG A 57 3.28 14.91 -1.43
N ASP A 58 4.06 15.54 -0.56
CA ASP A 58 5.31 16.20 -0.94
C ASP A 58 6.34 15.19 -1.52
N VAL A 59 6.32 13.95 -1.04
CA VAL A 59 7.21 12.88 -1.53
C VAL A 59 6.77 12.35 -2.89
N ILE A 60 5.47 12.11 -3.11
CA ILE A 60 4.96 11.53 -4.37
C ILE A 60 4.97 12.52 -5.55
N GLU A 61 5.07 13.82 -5.29
CA GLU A 61 5.27 14.84 -6.32
C GLU A 61 6.69 14.80 -6.92
N LYS A 62 7.64 14.12 -6.25
CA LYS A 62 9.01 13.97 -6.75
C LYS A 62 9.06 12.99 -7.91
N LYS A 63 9.78 13.36 -8.97
CA LYS A 63 10.01 12.49 -10.15
C LYS A 63 10.77 11.19 -9.83
N LYS A 64 11.63 11.20 -8.81
CA LYS A 64 12.43 10.05 -8.40
C LYS A 64 12.63 10.07 -6.89
N LEU A 65 12.33 8.95 -6.25
CA LEU A 65 12.50 8.78 -4.82
C LEU A 65 13.95 8.44 -4.47
N THR A 66 14.48 9.10 -3.45
CA THR A 66 15.79 8.82 -2.86
C THR A 66 15.66 7.87 -1.67
N THR A 67 16.78 7.38 -1.15
CA THR A 67 16.80 6.61 0.11
C THR A 67 16.18 7.37 1.27
N SER A 68 16.39 8.69 1.33
CA SER A 68 15.77 9.53 2.36
C SER A 68 14.25 9.58 2.22
N ASP A 69 13.72 9.62 1.00
CA ASP A 69 12.28 9.60 0.74
C ASP A 69 11.67 8.27 1.17
N TRP A 70 12.32 7.15 0.85
CA TRP A 70 11.90 5.83 1.33
C TRP A 70 11.96 5.69 2.85
N ASN A 71 12.94 6.31 3.52
CA ASN A 71 12.97 6.34 4.98
C ASN A 71 11.78 7.09 5.56
N VAL A 72 11.40 8.23 4.96
CA VAL A 72 10.20 8.99 5.36
C VAL A 72 8.94 8.17 5.13
N ILE A 73 8.79 7.53 3.97
CA ILE A 73 7.64 6.67 3.66
C ILE A 73 7.54 5.51 4.68
N ASN A 74 8.65 4.84 4.99
CA ASN A 74 8.67 3.74 5.97
C ASN A 74 8.28 4.23 7.38
N LEU A 75 8.81 5.36 7.84
CA LEU A 75 8.45 5.94 9.14
C LEU A 75 6.95 6.26 9.22
N ILE A 76 6.39 6.85 8.15
CA ILE A 76 4.96 7.16 8.07
C ILE A 76 4.12 5.88 8.06
N PHE A 77 4.55 4.88 7.28
CA PHE A 77 3.90 3.58 7.20
C PHE A 77 3.87 2.91 8.58
N GLU A 78 5.01 2.75 9.24
CA GLU A 78 5.14 2.13 10.56
C GLU A 78 4.27 2.84 11.61
N LYS A 79 4.30 4.18 11.66
CA LYS A 79 3.47 4.99 12.57
C LYS A 79 1.96 4.72 12.39
N ASN A 80 1.54 4.47 11.15
CA ASN A 80 0.14 4.25 10.80
C ASN A 80 -0.26 2.77 10.74
N ASN A 81 0.69 1.84 10.85
CA ASN A 81 0.46 0.41 10.77
C ASN A 81 -0.12 -0.17 12.07
N LYS A 82 -1.33 0.26 12.41
CA LYS A 82 -2.09 -0.10 13.62
C LYS A 82 -3.51 -0.51 13.25
N ASN A 83 -4.13 -1.36 14.07
CA ASN A 83 -5.34 -2.13 13.75
C ASN A 83 -6.45 -1.33 13.02
N ASP A 84 -6.74 -0.10 13.44
CA ASP A 84 -7.85 0.68 12.88
C ASP A 84 -7.52 1.39 11.55
N HIS A 85 -6.26 1.34 11.14
CA HIS A 85 -5.74 2.00 9.94
C HIS A 85 -5.33 0.97 8.86
N VAL A 86 -5.43 -0.32 9.15
CA VAL A 86 -4.93 -1.37 8.25
C VAL A 86 -6.08 -2.16 7.66
N PHE A 87 -5.98 -2.40 6.36
CA PHE A 87 -6.97 -3.12 5.56
C PHE A 87 -6.29 -4.06 4.58
N LEU A 88 -7.05 -5.04 4.10
CA LEU A 88 -6.71 -5.83 2.93
C LEU A 88 -7.64 -5.48 1.77
N LEU A 89 -7.08 -5.52 0.57
CA LEU A 89 -7.82 -5.38 -0.67
C LEU A 89 -7.41 -6.52 -1.60
N LYS A 90 -8.39 -7.17 -2.22
CA LYS A 90 -8.18 -8.07 -3.36
C LYS A 90 -8.58 -7.35 -4.63
N ALA A 91 -7.67 -7.31 -5.61
CA ALA A 91 -7.92 -6.68 -6.90
C ALA A 91 -7.00 -7.28 -7.97
N GLU A 92 -7.50 -7.44 -9.19
CA GLU A 92 -6.67 -7.83 -10.35
C GLU A 92 -5.73 -6.67 -10.76
N SER A 93 -6.27 -5.45 -10.71
CA SER A 93 -5.55 -4.21 -11.05
C SER A 93 -6.06 -3.03 -10.22
N LEU A 94 -5.22 -2.01 -10.08
CA LEU A 94 -5.56 -0.72 -9.47
C LEU A 94 -5.55 0.33 -10.57
N PHE A 95 -6.64 1.09 -10.70
CA PHE A 95 -6.71 2.22 -11.62
C PHE A 95 -7.60 3.33 -11.05
N ILE A 96 -7.45 4.54 -11.58
CA ILE A 96 -8.31 5.67 -11.20
C ILE A 96 -9.75 5.35 -11.63
N GLY A 97 -10.70 5.54 -10.72
CA GLY A 97 -12.10 5.17 -10.93
C GLY A 97 -12.46 3.75 -10.48
N SER A 98 -11.50 2.92 -10.02
CA SER A 98 -11.83 1.63 -9.41
C SER A 98 -12.64 1.83 -8.12
N ASP A 99 -13.74 1.10 -7.98
CA ASP A 99 -14.44 0.99 -6.70
C ASP A 99 -13.80 -0.09 -5.84
N ILE A 100 -13.41 0.31 -4.63
CA ILE A 100 -12.63 -0.49 -3.70
C ILE A 100 -13.46 -0.84 -2.48
N ILE A 101 -13.45 -2.12 -2.13
CA ILE A 101 -14.06 -2.66 -0.91
C ILE A 101 -12.95 -3.21 -0.02
N PHE A 102 -12.69 -2.53 1.09
CA PHE A 102 -11.71 -2.96 2.06
C PHE A 102 -12.23 -4.09 2.95
N LYS A 103 -11.36 -5.05 3.22
CA LYS A 103 -11.55 -6.04 4.28
C LYS A 103 -10.75 -5.61 5.51
N LYS A 104 -11.43 -5.42 6.63
CA LYS A 104 -10.77 -5.18 7.93
C LYS A 104 -9.93 -6.39 8.32
N ILE A 105 -8.78 -6.14 8.93
CA ILE A 105 -7.93 -7.18 9.51
C ILE A 105 -8.08 -7.23 11.04
N LYS A 106 -7.59 -8.30 11.67
CA LYS A 106 -7.43 -8.36 13.12
C LYS A 106 -6.06 -7.81 13.51
N LYS A 107 -5.93 -7.42 14.78
CA LYS A 107 -4.63 -6.97 15.34
C LYS A 107 -3.51 -8.01 15.17
N THR A 108 -3.86 -9.30 15.18
CA THR A 108 -2.93 -10.41 14.96
C THR A 108 -2.41 -10.53 13.53
N ASP A 109 -3.10 -9.91 12.57
CA ASP A 109 -2.79 -9.98 11.15
C ASP A 109 -1.92 -8.79 10.69
N ILE A 110 -1.64 -7.84 11.58
CA ILE A 110 -0.77 -6.69 11.32
C ILE A 110 0.64 -7.21 11.07
N ARG A 111 1.23 -6.81 9.94
CA ARG A 111 2.56 -7.23 9.52
C ARG A 111 3.51 -6.05 9.56
N SER A 112 4.73 -6.27 10.02
CA SER A 112 5.81 -5.32 9.74
C SER A 112 6.22 -5.47 8.28
N ILE A 113 6.19 -4.38 7.51
CA ILE A 113 6.56 -4.37 6.09
C ILE A 113 7.59 -3.26 5.88
N LYS A 114 8.72 -3.58 5.25
CA LYS A 114 9.72 -2.58 4.87
C LYS A 114 9.66 -2.27 3.37
N LEU A 115 9.39 -1.02 3.02
CA LEU A 115 9.27 -0.55 1.64
C LEU A 115 10.61 -0.07 1.07
N PRO A 116 10.81 -0.10 -0.26
CA PRO A 116 9.87 -0.59 -1.28
C PRO A 116 9.77 -2.12 -1.38
N PHE A 117 10.72 -2.83 -0.78
CA PHE A 117 10.88 -4.27 -0.97
C PHE A 117 10.79 -5.03 0.35
N ASP A 118 9.71 -5.77 0.54
CA ASP A 118 9.61 -6.79 1.59
C ASP A 118 9.36 -8.18 1.00
N ILE A 119 10.46 -8.85 0.65
CA ILE A 119 10.45 -10.19 0.07
C ILE A 119 9.90 -11.27 1.01
N SER A 120 9.79 -10.99 2.32
CA SER A 120 9.23 -11.96 3.28
C SER A 120 7.74 -12.23 3.05
N THR A 121 7.07 -11.35 2.31
CA THR A 121 5.62 -11.42 2.09
C THR A 121 5.21 -12.23 0.86
N LEU A 122 6.11 -12.42 -0.11
CA LEU A 122 5.79 -12.89 -1.46
C LEU A 122 5.60 -14.41 -1.61
N HIS A 123 6.09 -15.18 -0.64
CA HIS A 123 6.06 -16.64 -0.70
C HIS A 123 5.27 -17.20 0.47
N THR A 124 3.95 -17.18 0.36
CA THR A 124 3.16 -18.25 0.96
C THR A 124 2.99 -19.31 -0.10
N THR A 125 3.87 -20.31 -0.06
CA THR A 125 3.68 -21.57 -0.78
C THR A 125 2.29 -22.09 -0.48
N ALA A 126 1.49 -22.29 -1.53
CA ALA A 126 0.29 -23.10 -1.44
C ALA A 126 0.66 -24.42 -0.75
N LYS A 127 0.00 -24.70 0.38
CA LYS A 127 0.00 -26.01 1.01
C LYS A 127 -1.28 -26.72 0.63
#